data_AF-A0A831UA12-F1
#
_entry.id   AF-A0A831UA12-F1
#
_cell.length_a   1.000
_cell.length_b   1.000
_cell.length_c   1.000
_cell.angle_alpha   90.00
_cell.angle_beta   90.00
_cell.angle_gamma   90.00
#
_symmetry.space_group_name_H-M   'P 1'
#
loop_
_entity.id
_entity.type
_entity.pdbx_description
1 polymer ?
#
loop_
_entity_poly.entity_id
_entity_poly.type
_entity_poly.pdbx_seq_one_letter_code
_entity_poly.pdbx_strand_id
1 'polypeptide(L)'
;MKPPPMDTQPESVIALDSFMDIVTNVIGALFFVVIFAALCAFGIQGKILTPILSHSATHGVVFECRGNTVLFPDFDGLLARAQSVWDKAVQQGVTELEPRLNMLRNAGIHNAYYRYTPGSLPPHATMGAFKDLPVKFEPVPKAYGENGLDLQRQDSRFAAKLARLDPDRQHVFLFVQTDSFDIFHVVRRKAIDAGFAVGWEPMQPGEPLQFGDGGVVNIGDHF
;
A
#
# COMPACT_ATOMS: atom_id res chain seq x y z
N MET A 1 25.30 -80.49 -13.51
CA MET A 1 24.72 -79.23 -13.00
C MET A 1 25.09 -78.12 -13.97
N LYS A 2 24.10 -77.44 -14.57
CA LYS A 2 24.30 -76.34 -15.51
C LYS A 2 24.16 -75.01 -14.73
N PRO A 3 25.09 -74.06 -14.82
CA PRO A 3 24.93 -72.78 -14.13
C PRO A 3 23.79 -71.94 -14.76
N PRO A 4 23.12 -71.08 -13.99
CA PRO A 4 22.04 -70.24 -14.51
C PRO A 4 22.61 -69.14 -15.43
N PRO A 5 21.83 -68.63 -16.39
CA PRO A 5 22.27 -67.55 -17.26
C PRO A 5 22.35 -66.25 -16.44
N MET A 6 23.46 -65.53 -16.62
CA MET A 6 23.68 -64.20 -16.06
C MET A 6 22.94 -63.20 -16.94
N ASP A 7 21.78 -62.74 -16.47
CA ASP A 7 20.97 -61.72 -17.15
C ASP A 7 21.69 -60.36 -17.03
N THR A 8 22.19 -59.87 -18.16
CA THR A 8 22.83 -58.55 -18.28
C THR A 8 21.76 -57.55 -18.68
N GLN A 9 21.02 -57.03 -17.69
CA GLN A 9 20.13 -55.89 -17.92
C GLN A 9 20.96 -54.59 -18.00
N PRO A 10 20.68 -53.69 -18.96
CA PRO A 10 21.58 -52.63 -19.37
C PRO A 10 21.53 -51.42 -18.41
N GLU A 11 22.67 -51.05 -17.83
CA GLU A 11 22.85 -49.85 -16.99
C GLU A 11 22.48 -48.53 -17.71
N SER A 12 22.32 -48.53 -19.03
CA SER A 12 22.03 -47.35 -19.84
C SER A 12 20.61 -46.80 -19.70
N VAL A 13 19.63 -47.61 -19.29
CA VAL A 13 18.23 -47.18 -19.17
C VAL A 13 18.04 -46.29 -17.94
N ILE A 14 18.74 -46.60 -16.84
CA ILE A 14 18.64 -45.88 -15.56
C ILE A 14 19.26 -44.46 -15.65
N ALA A 15 20.26 -44.27 -16.50
CA ALA A 15 20.92 -42.99 -16.70
C ALA A 15 20.07 -41.97 -17.49
N LEU A 16 19.22 -42.44 -18.40
CA LEU A 16 18.39 -41.57 -19.24
C LEU A 16 17.20 -41.00 -18.48
N ASP A 17 16.58 -41.79 -17.60
CA ASP A 17 15.46 -41.34 -16.76
C ASP A 17 15.90 -40.23 -15.80
N SER A 18 17.03 -40.41 -15.12
CA SER A 18 17.58 -39.38 -14.22
C SER A 18 18.00 -38.10 -14.97
N PHE A 19 18.51 -38.23 -16.20
CA PHE A 19 18.86 -37.09 -17.03
C PHE A 19 17.61 -36.32 -17.49
N MET A 20 16.57 -37.04 -17.90
CA MET A 20 15.27 -36.47 -18.28
C MET A 20 14.62 -35.72 -17.12
N ASP A 21 14.73 -36.23 -15.89
CA ASP A 21 14.20 -35.58 -14.69
C ASP A 21 14.92 -34.25 -14.38
N ILE A 22 16.25 -34.24 -14.49
CA ILE A 22 17.04 -33.02 -14.30
C ILE A 22 16.70 -31.99 -15.38
N VAL A 23 16.65 -32.42 -16.66
CA VAL A 23 16.33 -31.54 -17.78
C VAL A 23 14.92 -30.97 -17.65
N THR A 24 13.94 -31.77 -17.25
CA THR A 24 12.56 -31.31 -17.08
C THR A 24 12.43 -30.28 -15.95
N ASN A 25 13.11 -30.50 -14.82
CA ASN A 25 13.14 -29.53 -13.73
C ASN A 25 13.83 -28.22 -14.11
N VAL A 26 14.96 -28.28 -14.82
CA VAL A 26 15.70 -27.09 -15.26
C VAL A 26 14.88 -26.31 -16.30
N ILE A 27 14.28 -26.98 -17.27
CA ILE A 27 13.41 -26.36 -18.26
C ILE A 27 12.20 -25.71 -17.57
N GLY A 28 11.57 -26.39 -16.61
CA GLY A 28 10.47 -25.84 -15.82
C GLY A 28 10.85 -24.55 -15.09
N ALA A 29 12.01 -24.53 -14.42
CA ALA A 29 12.53 -23.35 -13.74
C ALA A 29 12.82 -22.21 -14.73
N LEU A 30 13.42 -22.51 -15.89
CA LEU A 30 13.69 -21.53 -16.94
C LEU A 30 12.40 -20.93 -17.53
N PHE A 31 11.37 -21.74 -17.76
CA PHE A 31 10.07 -21.24 -18.19
C PHE A 31 9.49 -20.26 -17.16
N PHE A 32 9.59 -20.58 -15.86
CA PHE A 32 9.12 -19.70 -14.79
C PHE A 32 9.86 -18.35 -14.79
N VAL A 33 11.19 -18.38 -14.94
CA VAL A 33 12.03 -17.18 -15.02
C VAL A 33 11.70 -16.35 -16.25
N VAL A 34 11.51 -16.97 -17.42
CA VAL A 34 11.17 -16.27 -18.67
C VAL A 34 9.79 -15.65 -18.60
N ILE A 35 8.79 -16.37 -18.06
CA ILE A 35 7.45 -15.82 -17.85
C ILE A 35 7.53 -14.63 -16.88
N PHE A 36 8.22 -14.77 -15.75
CA PHE A 36 8.39 -13.69 -14.79
C PHE A 36 9.08 -12.47 -15.40
N ALA A 37 10.19 -12.67 -16.12
CA ALA A 37 10.91 -11.61 -16.80
C ALA A 37 10.05 -10.92 -17.88
N ALA A 38 9.26 -11.70 -18.63
CA ALA A 38 8.31 -11.17 -19.60
C ALA A 38 7.21 -10.34 -18.91
N LEU A 39 6.62 -10.83 -17.81
CA LEU A 39 5.61 -10.09 -17.04
C LEU A 39 6.17 -8.77 -16.48
N CYS A 40 7.41 -8.77 -15.99
CA CYS A 40 8.11 -7.56 -15.58
C CYS A 40 8.38 -6.60 -16.75
N ALA A 41 8.82 -7.12 -17.90
CA ALA A 41 9.19 -6.32 -19.08
C ALA A 41 7.97 -5.74 -19.84
N PHE A 42 6.86 -6.47 -19.88
CA PHE A 42 5.60 -5.98 -20.44
C PHE A 42 4.97 -4.88 -19.58
N GLY A 43 5.55 -4.59 -18.41
CA GLY A 43 5.06 -3.55 -17.53
C GLY A 43 3.57 -3.76 -17.30
N ILE A 44 3.18 -4.96 -16.86
CA ILE A 44 1.85 -5.14 -16.28
C ILE A 44 1.79 -4.19 -15.07
N GLN A 45 1.45 -2.94 -15.38
CA GLN A 45 0.79 -1.97 -14.53
C GLN A 45 -0.68 -2.39 -14.36
N GLY A 46 -1.00 -3.67 -14.55
CA GLY A 46 -2.06 -4.24 -13.76
C GLY A 46 -1.63 -3.95 -12.34
N LYS A 47 -2.25 -2.92 -11.73
CA LYS A 47 -2.38 -2.83 -10.28
C LYS A 47 -2.75 -4.25 -9.90
N ILE A 48 -1.77 -5.01 -9.42
CA ILE A 48 -2.07 -6.19 -8.66
C ILE A 48 -2.77 -5.55 -7.49
N LEU A 49 -4.10 -5.47 -7.59
CA LEU A 49 -4.97 -5.30 -6.45
C LEU A 49 -4.56 -6.46 -5.60
N THR A 50 -3.62 -6.21 -4.70
CA THR A 50 -3.20 -7.16 -3.69
C THR A 50 -4.50 -7.67 -3.13
N PRO A 51 -4.79 -8.99 -3.22
CA PRO A 51 -5.95 -9.55 -2.56
C PRO A 51 -5.78 -9.12 -1.12
N ILE A 52 -6.59 -8.16 -0.71
CA ILE A 52 -6.55 -7.59 0.62
C ILE A 52 -6.72 -8.79 1.53
N LEU A 53 -5.74 -9.00 2.41
CA LEU A 53 -5.94 -9.91 3.52
C LEU A 53 -7.19 -9.38 4.22
N SER A 54 -8.26 -10.12 4.01
CA SER A 54 -9.64 -9.78 4.30
C SER A 54 -9.79 -9.20 5.71
N HIS A 55 -10.48 -8.07 5.83
CA HIS A 55 -11.04 -7.55 7.07
C HIS A 55 -10.11 -7.59 8.29
N SER A 56 -9.32 -6.54 8.46
CA SER A 56 -8.98 -6.16 9.83
C SER A 56 -10.26 -5.65 10.50
N ALA A 57 -10.72 -6.31 11.56
CA ALA A 57 -11.82 -5.83 12.41
C ALA A 57 -11.46 -4.53 13.19
N THR A 58 -10.24 -4.01 13.01
CA THR A 58 -9.68 -2.87 13.73
C THR A 58 -9.38 -1.72 12.78
N HIS A 59 -9.53 -0.50 13.28
CA HIS A 59 -9.34 0.75 12.53
C HIS A 59 -7.86 1.02 12.23
N GLY A 60 -7.51 1.27 10.97
CA GLY A 60 -6.11 1.47 10.55
C GLY A 60 -5.61 2.89 10.81
N VAL A 61 -4.50 3.03 11.52
CA VAL A 61 -3.81 4.33 11.69
C VAL A 61 -2.61 4.39 10.77
N VAL A 62 -2.63 5.35 9.85
CA VAL A 62 -1.68 5.43 8.74
C VAL A 62 -0.46 6.28 9.08
N PHE A 63 0.72 5.76 8.71
CA PHE A 63 1.97 6.50 8.63
C PHE A 63 2.63 6.24 7.28
N GLU A 64 3.50 7.16 6.86
CA GLU A 64 4.27 7.02 5.62
C GLU A 64 5.76 7.03 5.93
N CYS A 65 6.50 6.07 5.38
CA CYS A 65 7.95 6.02 5.37
C CYS A 65 8.44 6.62 4.04
N ARG A 66 9.04 7.81 4.09
CA ARG A 66 9.53 8.56 2.93
C ARG A 66 10.82 9.32 3.24
N GLY A 67 11.79 9.27 2.33
CA GLY A 67 13.07 9.95 2.50
C GLY A 67 13.80 9.57 3.79
N ASN A 68 13.73 8.30 4.20
CA ASN A 68 14.28 7.79 5.46
C ASN A 68 13.72 8.48 6.73
N THR A 69 12.48 8.96 6.66
CA THR A 69 11.74 9.51 7.80
C THR A 69 10.34 8.93 7.88
N VAL A 70 9.73 8.96 9.06
CA VAL A 70 8.31 8.66 9.25
C VAL A 70 7.49 9.94 9.31
N LEU A 71 6.47 10.00 8.46
CA LEU A 71 5.55 11.12 8.31
C LEU A 71 4.20 10.79 8.94
N PHE A 72 3.41 11.84 9.17
CA PHE A 72 2.15 11.77 9.92
C PHE A 72 1.02 12.37 9.09
N PRO A 73 0.52 11.66 8.07
CA PRO A 73 -0.30 12.25 7.01
C PRO A 73 -1.61 12.87 7.46
N ASP A 74 -2.23 12.37 8.54
CA ASP A 74 -3.51 12.87 9.08
C ASP A 74 -4.59 13.05 7.98
N PHE A 75 -4.86 11.97 7.24
CA PHE A 75 -5.83 11.98 6.15
C PHE A 75 -7.24 12.28 6.65
N ASP A 76 -7.62 11.80 7.84
CA ASP A 76 -8.91 12.09 8.46
C ASP A 76 -9.10 13.60 8.67
N GLY A 77 -8.08 14.28 9.20
CA GLY A 77 -8.09 15.73 9.37
C GLY A 77 -8.15 16.51 8.04
N LEU A 78 -7.61 15.97 6.95
CA LEU A 78 -7.75 16.53 5.61
C LEU A 78 -9.16 16.31 5.04
N LEU A 79 -9.70 15.10 5.17
CA LEU A 79 -11.03 14.72 4.71
C LEU A 79 -12.12 15.49 5.46
N ALA A 80 -12.01 15.64 6.79
CA ALA A 80 -12.96 16.42 7.59
C ALA A 80 -13.03 17.89 7.14
N ARG A 81 -11.88 18.48 6.75
CA ARG A 81 -11.82 19.83 6.20
C ARG A 81 -12.45 19.91 4.80
N ALA A 82 -12.22 18.89 3.97
CA ALA A 82 -12.85 18.78 2.66
C ALA A 82 -14.38 18.61 2.75
N GLN A 83 -14.86 17.72 3.63
CA GLN A 83 -16.28 17.55 3.93
C GLN A 83 -16.90 18.88 4.39
N SER A 84 -16.22 19.63 5.26
CA SER A 84 -16.71 20.94 5.72
C SER A 84 -16.87 21.95 4.58
N VAL A 85 -16.02 21.90 3.55
CA VAL A 85 -16.14 22.75 2.35
C VAL A 85 -17.30 22.27 1.48
N TRP A 86 -17.45 20.96 1.32
CA TRP A 86 -18.57 20.37 0.60
C TRP A 86 -19.92 20.72 1.23
N ASP A 87 -20.05 20.59 2.54
CA ASP A 87 -21.27 20.89 3.29
C ASP A 87 -21.64 22.37 3.18
N LYS A 88 -20.65 23.28 3.22
CA LYS A 88 -20.86 24.70 2.96
C LYS A 88 -21.42 24.96 1.56
N ALA A 89 -20.93 24.27 0.54
CA ALA A 89 -21.44 24.39 -0.82
C ALA A 89 -22.90 23.93 -0.91
N VAL A 90 -23.24 22.81 -0.26
CA VAL A 90 -24.62 22.32 -0.15
C VAL A 90 -25.52 23.33 0.54
N GLN A 91 -25.08 23.90 1.68
CA GLN A 91 -25.82 24.92 2.42
C GLN A 91 -26.04 26.21 1.62
N GLN A 92 -25.10 26.55 0.73
CA GLN A 92 -25.21 27.69 -0.19
C GLN A 92 -26.11 27.41 -1.40
N GLY A 93 -26.74 26.23 -1.48
CA GLY A 93 -27.61 25.85 -2.59
C GLY A 93 -26.87 25.51 -3.88
N VAL A 94 -25.55 25.30 -3.82
CA VAL A 94 -24.78 24.83 -4.98
C VAL A 94 -25.18 23.38 -5.21
N THR A 95 -25.98 23.08 -6.24
CA THR A 95 -26.43 21.72 -6.58
C THR A 95 -25.50 21.02 -7.54
N GLU A 96 -24.92 21.78 -8.47
CA GLU A 96 -24.06 21.25 -9.53
C GLU A 96 -22.72 20.73 -9.00
N LEU A 97 -22.28 19.60 -9.54
CA LEU A 97 -21.06 18.90 -9.12
C LEU A 97 -19.80 19.73 -9.41
N GLU A 98 -19.63 20.21 -10.65
CA GLU A 98 -18.42 20.94 -11.04
C GLU A 98 -18.18 22.21 -10.19
N PRO A 99 -19.18 23.07 -9.94
CA PRO A 99 -19.04 24.17 -8.97
C PRO A 99 -18.61 23.72 -7.57
N ARG A 100 -19.14 22.59 -7.05
CA ARG A 100 -18.69 22.05 -5.75
C ARG A 100 -17.24 21.57 -5.80
N LEU A 101 -16.84 20.85 -6.85
CA LEU A 101 -15.47 20.40 -7.04
C LEU A 101 -14.52 21.59 -7.15
N ASN A 102 -14.91 22.66 -7.83
CA ASN A 102 -14.13 23.90 -7.90
C ASN A 102 -13.97 24.54 -6.53
N MET A 103 -14.98 24.55 -5.67
CA MET A 103 -14.85 25.01 -4.29
C MET A 103 -13.84 24.17 -3.50
N LEU A 104 -13.87 22.84 -3.64
CA LEU A 104 -12.88 21.96 -3.00
C LEU A 104 -11.46 22.23 -3.50
N ARG A 105 -11.27 22.33 -4.82
CA ARG A 105 -9.96 22.63 -5.44
C ARG A 105 -9.41 23.98 -4.96
N ASN A 106 -10.28 24.99 -4.83
CA ASN A 106 -9.89 26.35 -4.44
C ASN A 106 -9.73 26.53 -2.93
N ALA A 107 -10.21 25.61 -2.11
CA ALA A 107 -10.12 25.72 -0.65
C ALA A 107 -8.69 25.57 -0.10
N GLY A 108 -7.74 25.09 -0.91
CA GLY A 108 -6.34 24.98 -0.50
C GLY A 108 -6.14 24.04 0.70
N ILE A 109 -6.85 22.91 0.72
CA ILE A 109 -6.82 21.99 1.87
C ILE A 109 -5.48 21.24 1.89
N HIS A 110 -4.63 21.54 2.87
CA HIS A 110 -3.35 20.86 3.06
C HIS A 110 -2.93 20.81 4.53
N ASN A 111 -1.96 19.97 4.86
CA ASN A 111 -1.21 20.03 6.12
C ASN A 111 0.29 20.10 5.82
N ALA A 112 1.13 19.71 6.79
CA ALA A 112 2.58 19.72 6.62
C ALA A 112 3.10 18.65 5.64
N TYR A 113 2.29 17.62 5.33
CA TYR A 113 2.72 16.41 4.61
C TYR A 113 2.03 16.24 3.27
N TYR A 114 0.77 16.63 3.18
CA TYR A 114 -0.07 16.38 2.02
C TYR A 114 -1.00 17.56 1.69
N ARG A 115 -1.30 17.67 0.40
CA ARG A 115 -2.39 18.48 -0.15
C ARG A 115 -3.52 17.55 -0.59
N TYR A 116 -4.73 17.86 -0.17
CA TYR A 116 -5.94 17.19 -0.67
C TYR A 116 -6.32 17.79 -2.03
N THR A 117 -6.62 16.93 -2.99
CA THR A 117 -7.27 17.30 -4.25
C THR A 117 -8.41 16.32 -4.54
N PRO A 118 -9.60 16.81 -4.95
CA PRO A 118 -10.64 15.91 -5.42
C PRO A 118 -10.16 15.26 -6.72
N GLY A 119 -10.33 13.95 -6.81
CA GLY A 119 -10.03 13.18 -8.02
C GLY A 119 -11.03 13.47 -9.14
N SER A 120 -10.70 13.01 -10.34
CA SER A 120 -11.61 13.06 -11.47
C SER A 120 -12.67 11.99 -11.33
N LEU A 121 -13.94 12.35 -11.50
CA LEU A 121 -15.01 11.37 -11.55
C LEU A 121 -14.97 10.63 -12.90
N PRO A 122 -15.27 9.31 -12.92
CA PRO A 122 -15.49 8.59 -14.15
C PRO A 122 -16.60 9.25 -15.00
N PRO A 123 -16.54 9.18 -16.34
CA PRO A 123 -17.54 9.79 -17.24
C PRO A 123 -19.00 9.34 -17.00
N HIS A 124 -19.19 8.24 -16.28
CA HIS A 124 -20.50 7.63 -16.00
C HIS A 124 -20.87 7.66 -14.50
N ALA A 125 -20.05 8.27 -13.65
CA ALA A 125 -20.37 8.37 -12.23
C ALA A 125 -21.55 9.33 -12.03
N THR A 126 -22.63 8.80 -11.46
CA THR A 126 -23.75 9.61 -10.99
C THR A 126 -23.37 10.33 -9.71
N MET A 127 -24.02 11.48 -9.47
CA MET A 127 -23.80 12.29 -8.28
C MET A 127 -23.96 11.43 -7.01
N GLY A 128 -22.85 11.21 -6.31
CA GLY A 128 -22.81 10.56 -4.99
C GLY A 128 -22.69 11.57 -3.86
N ALA A 129 -22.71 11.07 -2.63
CA ALA A 129 -22.33 11.84 -1.45
C ALA A 129 -20.82 12.16 -1.51
N PHE A 130 -20.35 13.10 -0.68
CA PHE A 130 -18.92 13.46 -0.61
C PHE A 130 -17.99 12.24 -0.49
N LYS A 131 -18.41 11.23 0.29
CA LYS A 131 -17.69 9.96 0.48
C LYS A 131 -17.46 9.14 -0.78
N ASP A 132 -18.25 9.38 -1.83
CA ASP A 132 -18.17 8.64 -3.10
C ASP A 132 -17.19 9.33 -4.08
N LEU A 133 -16.65 10.50 -3.72
CA LEU A 133 -15.68 11.19 -4.56
C LEU A 133 -14.33 10.49 -4.49
N PRO A 134 -13.69 10.19 -5.64
CA PRO A 134 -12.29 9.85 -5.65
C PRO A 134 -11.49 10.98 -5.01
N VAL A 135 -10.48 10.64 -4.22
CA VAL A 135 -9.62 11.62 -3.54
C VAL A 135 -8.17 11.33 -3.85
N LYS A 136 -7.39 12.39 -3.96
CA LYS A 136 -5.95 12.32 -4.18
C LYS A 136 -5.24 13.14 -3.10
N PHE A 137 -4.19 12.58 -2.54
CA PHE A 137 -3.30 13.23 -1.59
C PHE A 137 -1.94 13.40 -2.23
N GLU A 138 -1.63 14.64 -2.59
CA GLU A 138 -0.38 15.00 -3.22
C GLU A 138 0.67 15.30 -2.15
N PRO A 139 1.83 14.61 -2.18
CA PRO A 139 2.86 14.80 -1.17
C PRO A 139 3.43 16.22 -1.25
N VAL A 140 3.56 16.87 -0.11
CA VAL A 140 4.27 18.14 0.00
C VAL A 140 5.77 17.87 -0.17
N PRO A 141 6.44 18.48 -1.16
CA PRO A 141 7.87 18.29 -1.36
C PRO A 141 8.66 18.72 -0.12
N LYS A 142 9.69 17.94 0.24
CA LYS A 142 10.56 18.21 1.40
C LYS A 142 9.85 18.25 2.76
N ALA A 143 8.65 17.67 2.87
CA ALA A 143 8.03 17.46 4.18
C ALA A 143 8.98 16.65 5.08
N TYR A 144 9.18 17.12 6.32
CA TYR A 144 10.12 16.53 7.25
C TYR A 144 9.40 15.69 8.31
N GLY A 145 9.81 14.42 8.42
CA GLY A 145 9.32 13.46 9.41
C GLY A 145 10.28 13.28 10.58
N GLU A 146 10.03 12.24 11.38
CA GLU A 146 11.02 11.77 12.36
C GLU A 146 11.99 10.82 11.67
N ASN A 147 13.29 11.04 11.84
CA ASN A 147 14.33 10.13 11.34
C ASN A 147 14.64 9.02 12.36
N GLY A 148 15.57 8.12 12.00
CA GLY A 148 15.94 7.00 12.87
C GLY A 148 16.47 7.40 14.26
N LEU A 149 17.19 8.54 14.36
CA LEU A 149 17.69 9.05 15.65
C LEU A 149 16.54 9.60 16.51
N ASP A 150 15.59 10.32 15.89
CA ASP A 150 14.40 10.81 16.59
C ASP A 150 13.59 9.66 17.17
N LEU A 151 13.44 8.56 16.41
CA LEU A 151 12.71 7.37 16.83
C LEU A 151 13.35 6.62 18.00
N GLN A 152 14.65 6.78 18.24
CA GLN A 152 15.31 6.19 19.42
C GLN A 152 14.91 6.90 20.72
N ARG A 153 14.41 8.14 20.63
CA ARG A 153 13.97 8.88 21.80
C ARG A 153 12.63 8.35 22.31
N GLN A 154 12.48 8.30 23.63
CA GLN A 154 11.22 7.91 24.26
C GLN A 154 10.11 8.95 24.03
N ASP A 155 10.47 10.22 23.87
CA ASP A 155 9.57 11.33 23.63
C ASP A 155 9.32 11.62 22.13
N SER A 156 9.66 10.68 21.24
CA SER A 156 9.40 10.85 19.81
C SER A 156 7.91 11.04 19.54
N ARG A 157 7.57 11.84 18.54
CA ARG A 157 6.19 12.08 18.08
C ARG A 157 5.49 10.78 17.68
N PHE A 158 6.21 9.83 17.09
CA PHE A 158 5.71 8.50 16.79
C PHE A 158 5.36 7.73 18.06
N ALA A 159 6.23 7.72 19.08
CA ALA A 159 5.92 7.12 20.38
C ALA A 159 4.70 7.79 21.04
N ALA A 160 4.66 9.12 21.03
CA ALA A 160 3.56 9.90 21.59
C ALA A 160 2.23 9.64 20.85
N LYS A 161 2.28 9.36 19.54
CA LYS A 161 1.10 8.92 18.79
C LYS A 161 0.66 7.52 19.18
N LEU A 162 1.57 6.54 19.19
CA LEU A 162 1.24 5.17 19.59
C LEU A 162 0.63 5.11 20.99
N ALA A 163 1.14 5.89 21.94
CA ALA A 163 0.63 5.96 23.31
C ALA A 163 -0.82 6.48 23.43
N ARG A 164 -1.37 7.09 22.37
CA ARG A 164 -2.76 7.59 22.32
C ARG A 164 -3.71 6.61 21.61
N LEU A 165 -3.18 5.54 21.03
CA LEU A 165 -3.94 4.55 20.28
C LEU A 165 -4.24 3.34 21.15
N ASP A 166 -5.29 2.62 20.80
CA ASP A 166 -5.70 1.36 21.45
C ASP A 166 -5.28 0.18 20.56
N PRO A 167 -4.29 -0.64 20.95
CA PRO A 167 -3.79 -1.74 20.14
C PRO A 167 -4.80 -2.88 19.90
N ASP A 168 -5.86 -2.98 20.72
CA ASP A 168 -6.91 -3.98 20.54
C ASP A 168 -7.98 -3.52 19.53
N ARG A 169 -8.07 -2.21 19.29
CA ARG A 169 -9.06 -1.59 18.38
C ARG A 169 -8.45 -0.98 17.13
N GLN A 170 -7.14 -0.79 17.12
CA GLN A 170 -6.43 -0.10 16.06
C GLN A 170 -5.16 -0.85 15.69
N HIS A 171 -4.84 -0.82 14.40
CA HIS A 171 -3.57 -1.34 13.88
C HIS A 171 -2.79 -0.24 13.17
N VAL A 172 -1.48 -0.41 13.05
CA VAL A 172 -0.62 0.50 12.32
C VAL A 172 -0.54 0.06 10.86
N PHE A 173 -0.77 0.99 9.94
CA PHE A 173 -0.59 0.75 8.51
C PHE A 173 0.50 1.67 7.95
N LEU A 174 1.49 1.08 7.27
CA LEU A 174 2.66 1.80 6.78
C LEU A 174 2.66 1.85 5.24
N PHE A 175 2.54 3.04 4.68
CA PHE A 175 2.95 3.26 3.29
C PHE A 175 4.46 3.41 3.23
N VAL A 176 5.13 2.65 2.37
CA VAL A 176 6.60 2.58 2.34
C VAL A 176 7.13 2.92 0.96
N GLN A 177 7.79 4.08 0.82
CA GLN A 177 8.51 4.38 -0.41
C GLN A 177 9.77 3.50 -0.52
N THR A 178 10.16 3.17 -1.75
CA THR A 178 11.28 2.27 -2.04
C THR A 178 12.63 2.75 -1.49
N ASP A 179 12.77 4.03 -1.17
CA ASP A 179 13.96 4.66 -0.57
C ASP A 179 14.00 4.63 0.97
N SER A 180 12.99 4.03 1.61
CA SER A 180 12.72 4.21 3.05
C SER A 180 12.62 2.89 3.82
N PHE A 181 13.39 1.89 3.39
CA PHE A 181 13.38 0.56 4.00
C PHE A 181 13.97 0.54 5.43
N ASP A 182 15.04 1.31 5.67
CA ASP A 182 15.68 1.38 6.97
C ASP A 182 14.74 1.94 8.04
N ILE A 183 14.13 3.10 7.76
CA ILE A 183 13.17 3.72 8.68
C ILE A 183 11.94 2.83 8.88
N PHE A 184 11.46 2.14 7.84
CA PHE A 184 10.34 1.20 7.93
C PHE A 184 10.59 0.12 8.99
N HIS A 185 11.78 -0.48 9.03
CA HIS A 185 12.10 -1.50 10.03
C HIS A 185 12.08 -0.97 11.45
N VAL A 186 12.59 0.25 11.67
CA VAL A 186 12.59 0.89 12.99
C VAL A 186 11.17 1.20 13.44
N VAL A 187 10.35 1.80 12.56
CA VAL A 187 8.94 2.13 12.82
C VAL A 187 8.13 0.87 13.11
N ARG A 188 8.26 -0.15 12.26
CA ARG A 188 7.55 -1.42 12.40
C ARG A 188 7.91 -2.11 13.71
N ARG A 189 9.20 -2.18 14.06
CA ARG A 189 9.64 -2.76 15.33
C ARG A 189 9.01 -2.04 16.51
N LYS A 190 9.09 -0.71 16.53
CA LYS A 190 8.55 0.12 17.61
C LYS A 190 7.03 -0.01 17.77
N ALA A 191 6.28 -0.16 16.67
CA ALA A 191 4.84 -0.42 16.72
C ALA A 191 4.52 -1.81 17.27
N ILE A 192 5.24 -2.86 16.83
CA ILE A 192 5.07 -4.23 17.35
C ILE A 192 5.42 -4.31 18.84
N ASP A 193 6.51 -3.67 19.25
CA ASP A 193 6.94 -3.66 20.66
C ASP A 193 5.92 -2.91 21.55
N ALA A 194 5.13 -2.01 20.96
CA ALA A 194 4.00 -1.32 21.61
C ALA A 194 2.68 -2.11 21.54
N GLY A 195 2.68 -3.33 21.00
CA GLY A 195 1.52 -4.24 20.98
C GLY A 195 0.62 -4.14 19.74
N PHE A 196 0.97 -3.31 18.74
CA PHE A 196 0.13 -3.13 17.55
C PHE A 196 0.39 -4.21 16.49
N ALA A 197 -0.69 -4.66 15.84
CA ALA A 197 -0.58 -5.29 14.53
C ALA A 197 -0.09 -4.27 13.50
N VAL A 198 0.74 -4.71 12.54
CA VAL A 198 1.33 -3.83 11.53
C VAL A 198 1.14 -4.38 10.12
N GLY A 199 0.38 -3.64 9.30
CA GLY A 199 0.28 -3.83 7.85
C GLY A 199 1.18 -2.85 7.10
N TRP A 200 1.51 -3.15 5.84
CA TRP A 200 2.28 -2.23 5.00
C TRP A 200 1.99 -2.41 3.51
N GLU A 201 2.22 -1.34 2.75
CA GLU A 201 2.08 -1.32 1.30
C GLU A 201 3.25 -0.51 0.69
N PRO A 202 3.98 -1.09 -0.30
CA PRO A 202 5.04 -0.37 -1.00
C PRO A 202 4.45 0.68 -1.94
N MET A 203 5.11 1.82 -2.06
CA MET A 203 4.74 2.91 -2.98
C MET A 203 5.91 3.34 -3.86
N GLN A 204 5.60 3.87 -5.04
CA GLN A 204 6.62 4.52 -5.86
C GLN A 204 6.99 5.90 -5.29
N PRO A 205 8.25 6.33 -5.43
CA PRO A 205 8.67 7.65 -4.98
C PRO A 205 7.88 8.79 -5.65
N GLY A 206 7.36 9.70 -4.83
CA GLY A 206 6.61 10.87 -5.30
C GLY A 206 5.23 10.57 -5.88
N GLU A 207 4.79 9.31 -5.85
CA GLU A 207 3.45 8.94 -6.31
C GLU A 207 2.39 9.52 -5.35
N PRO A 208 1.36 10.22 -5.86
CA PRO A 208 0.24 10.64 -5.04
C PRO A 208 -0.55 9.43 -4.54
N LEU A 209 -1.02 9.51 -3.30
CA LEU A 209 -1.96 8.52 -2.78
C LEU A 209 -3.35 8.80 -3.36
N GLN A 210 -3.98 7.80 -3.95
CA GLN A 210 -5.31 7.93 -4.54
C GLN A 210 -6.26 6.88 -3.99
N PHE A 211 -7.46 7.30 -3.59
CA PHE A 211 -8.52 6.43 -3.09
C PHE A 211 -9.81 6.65 -3.88
N GLY A 212 -10.63 5.61 -4.03
CA GLY A 212 -11.96 5.70 -4.65
C GLY A 212 -12.02 5.54 -6.18
N ASP A 213 -10.90 5.30 -6.87
CA ASP A 213 -10.87 5.14 -8.34
C ASP A 213 -11.15 3.69 -8.81
N GLY A 214 -12.14 3.03 -8.19
CA GLY A 214 -12.51 1.64 -8.48
C GLY A 214 -11.64 0.55 -7.80
N GLY A 215 -10.68 0.95 -6.98
CA GLY A 215 -9.98 0.08 -6.02
C GLY A 215 -10.34 0.48 -4.60
N VAL A 216 -10.99 -0.42 -3.87
CA VAL A 216 -11.34 -0.20 -2.45
C VAL A 216 -10.03 -0.26 -1.65
N VAL A 217 -9.42 0.89 -1.37
CA VAL A 217 -8.49 0.97 -0.25
C VAL A 217 -9.33 1.19 0.99
N ASN A 218 -9.72 0.09 1.62
CA ASN A 218 -10.30 0.11 2.95
C ASN A 218 -9.17 0.27 3.97
N ILE A 219 -8.79 1.51 4.24
CA ILE A 219 -8.01 1.84 5.44
C ILE A 219 -8.99 1.81 6.62
N GLY A 220 -9.46 0.62 6.99
CA GLY A 220 -10.30 0.34 8.15
C GLY A 220 -11.54 1.23 8.31
N ASP A 221 -12.63 0.91 7.61
CA ASP A 221 -14.01 1.27 7.98
C ASP A 221 -14.29 2.73 8.43
N HIS A 222 -13.67 3.71 7.77
CA HIS A 222 -14.13 5.11 7.86
C HIS A 222 -14.40 5.71 6.47
N PHE A 223 -15.66 5.54 6.06
CA PHE A 223 -16.51 6.60 5.51
C PHE A 223 -17.89 6.53 6.16
#